data_AF-A0A099FHC9-F1
#
_entry.id   AF-A0A099FHC9-F1
#
_cell.length_a   1.000
_cell.length_b   1.000
_cell.length_c   1.000
_cell.angle_alpha   90.00
_cell.angle_beta   90.00
_cell.angle_gamma   90.00
#
_symmetry.space_group_name_H-M   'P 1'
#
loop_
_entity.id
_entity.type
_entity.pdbx_description
1 polymer ?
#
loop_
_entity_poly.entity_id
_entity_poly.type
_entity_poly.pdbx_seq_one_letter_code
_entity_poly.pdbx_strand_id
1 'polypeptide(L)'
;MKMRVKMGTVLPKMGTVVHLDEIPSDYRAAMAVALHAELGSTHRAIKSAMRWTGASERTVKYWFAGERGPSGDHLVSLARHSDVVLIALLALAGRLIVEEAEDQQRR
;
A
#
# COMPACT_ATOMS: atom_id res chain seq x y z
N MET A 1 25.86 7.16 -7.19
CA MET A 1 24.89 7.14 -8.32
C MET A 1 24.09 8.44 -8.33
N LYS A 2 23.95 9.09 -9.49
CA LYS A 2 23.16 10.33 -9.64
C LYS A 2 21.67 10.00 -9.53
N MET A 3 20.98 10.49 -8.50
CA MET A 3 19.52 10.42 -8.40
C MET A 3 18.91 11.64 -9.09
N ARG A 4 18.18 11.41 -10.18
CA ARG A 4 17.30 12.39 -10.81
C ARG A 4 15.91 12.17 -10.25
N VAL A 5 15.47 13.02 -9.32
CA VAL A 5 14.05 13.05 -8.91
C VAL A 5 13.27 13.63 -10.08
N LYS A 6 12.43 12.80 -10.70
CA LYS A 6 11.58 13.18 -11.83
C LYS A 6 10.26 13.74 -11.28
N MET A 7 9.82 14.86 -11.85
CA MET A 7 8.54 15.53 -11.63
C MET A 7 7.38 14.56 -11.46
N GLY A 8 6.50 14.89 -10.50
CA GLY A 8 5.08 14.49 -10.40
C GLY A 8 4.77 13.03 -10.70
N THR A 9 4.67 12.20 -9.67
CA THR A 9 4.08 10.86 -9.82
C THR A 9 2.56 11.02 -9.91
N VAL A 10 2.09 11.38 -11.10
CA VAL A 10 0.66 11.31 -11.46
C VAL A 10 0.28 9.83 -11.55
N LEU A 11 -0.60 9.38 -10.65
CA LEU A 11 -1.10 8.01 -10.62
C LEU A 11 -2.14 7.79 -11.74
N PRO A 12 -2.13 6.63 -12.42
CA PRO A 12 -3.01 6.35 -13.54
C PRO A 12 -4.49 6.17 -13.12
N LYS A 13 -5.42 6.64 -13.98
CA LYS A 13 -6.88 6.68 -13.79
C LYS A 13 -7.60 5.33 -13.64
N MET A 14 -6.90 4.20 -13.72
CA MET A 14 -7.48 2.85 -13.59
C MET A 14 -6.44 1.91 -12.97
N GLY A 15 -6.38 1.96 -11.65
CA GLY A 15 -5.69 1.07 -10.73
C GLY A 15 -6.35 1.29 -9.37
N THR A 16 -6.44 0.26 -8.54
CA THR A 16 -7.13 0.26 -7.22
C THR A 16 -7.17 1.64 -6.58
N VAL A 17 -8.37 2.22 -6.47
CA VAL A 17 -8.57 3.53 -5.84
C VAL A 17 -8.26 3.36 -4.36
N VAL A 18 -7.06 3.76 -3.96
CA VAL A 18 -6.69 3.85 -2.56
C VAL A 18 -7.30 5.16 -2.05
N HIS A 19 -8.38 5.07 -1.27
CA HIS A 19 -8.94 6.23 -0.58
C HIS A 19 -7.96 6.65 0.50
N LEU A 20 -7.11 7.62 0.18
CA LEU A 20 -6.00 8.05 1.04
C LEU A 20 -6.50 8.65 2.35
N ASP A 21 -7.67 9.28 2.30
CA ASP A 21 -8.39 9.88 3.43
C ASP A 21 -8.80 8.84 4.48
N GLU A 22 -8.90 7.57 4.07
CA GLU A 22 -9.29 6.44 4.91
C GLU A 22 -8.09 5.63 5.41
N ILE A 23 -6.85 5.97 5.03
CA ILE A 23 -5.67 5.25 5.52
C ILE A 23 -5.44 5.60 6.99
N PRO A 24 -5.49 4.62 7.91
CA PRO A 24 -5.19 4.84 9.31
C PRO A 24 -3.77 5.39 9.51
N SER A 25 -3.56 6.24 10.51
CA SER A 25 -2.21 6.69 10.89
C SER A 25 -1.37 5.62 11.59
N ASP A 26 -2.00 4.57 12.13
CA ASP A 26 -1.29 3.40 12.68
C ASP A 26 -0.79 2.51 11.53
N TYR A 27 0.51 2.22 11.55
CA TYR A 27 1.19 1.43 10.53
C TYR A 27 0.53 0.06 10.29
N ARG A 28 0.10 -0.64 11.34
CA ARG A 28 -0.44 -2.00 11.20
C ARG A 28 -1.80 -1.97 10.55
N ALA A 29 -2.66 -1.04 11.00
CA ALA A 29 -3.97 -0.85 10.42
C ALA A 29 -3.88 -0.40 8.95
N ALA A 30 -2.98 0.53 8.63
CA ALA A 30 -2.74 0.95 7.24
C ALA A 30 -2.26 -0.18 6.33
N MET A 31 -1.33 -1.02 6.80
CA MET A 31 -0.87 -2.17 6.01
C MET A 31 -1.98 -3.21 5.84
N ALA A 32 -2.83 -3.42 6.85
CA ALA A 32 -3.99 -4.30 6.73
C ALA A 32 -4.96 -3.81 5.65
N VAL A 33 -5.33 -2.52 5.68
CA VAL A 33 -6.20 -1.89 4.68
C VAL A 33 -5.58 -2.00 3.29
N ALA A 34 -4.29 -1.70 3.15
CA ALA A 34 -3.58 -1.80 1.87
C ALA A 34 -3.56 -3.24 1.31
N LEU A 35 -3.30 -4.24 2.16
CA LEU A 35 -3.31 -5.64 1.75
C LEU A 35 -4.71 -6.12 1.34
N HIS A 36 -5.75 -5.68 2.06
CA HIS A 36 -7.13 -5.99 1.69
C HIS A 36 -7.55 -5.32 0.39
N ALA A 37 -7.14 -4.07 0.17
CA ALA A 37 -7.43 -3.36 -1.08
C ALA A 37 -6.71 -3.98 -2.29
N GLU A 38 -5.46 -4.42 -2.13
CA GLU A 38 -4.68 -5.05 -3.20
C GLU A 38 -5.14 -6.49 -3.51
N LEU A 39 -5.21 -7.33 -2.48
CA LEU A 39 -5.31 -8.78 -2.64
C LEU A 39 -6.71 -9.33 -2.32
N GLY A 40 -7.58 -8.50 -1.73
CA GLY A 40 -8.88 -8.90 -1.20
C GLY A 40 -8.77 -9.66 0.12
N SER A 41 -9.90 -10.20 0.58
CA SER A 41 -10.04 -10.84 1.91
C SER A 41 -10.03 -12.37 1.85
N THR A 42 -9.63 -12.96 0.72
CA THR A 42 -9.72 -14.41 0.50
C THR A 42 -8.49 -15.16 0.97
N HIS A 43 -8.58 -16.47 1.18
CA HIS A 43 -7.41 -17.30 1.48
C HIS A 43 -6.32 -17.22 0.37
N ARG A 44 -6.72 -16.95 -0.88
CA ARG A 44 -5.78 -16.70 -1.99
C ARG A 44 -4.93 -15.47 -1.74
N ALA A 45 -5.49 -14.41 -1.14
CA ALA A 45 -4.76 -13.21 -0.76
C ALA A 45 -3.59 -13.53 0.19
N ILE A 46 -3.86 -14.34 1.21
CA ILE A 46 -2.86 -14.79 2.18
C ILE A 46 -1.74 -15.56 1.46
N LYS A 47 -2.08 -16.50 0.57
CA LYS A 47 -1.07 -17.28 -0.18
C LYS A 47 -0.24 -16.41 -1.14
N SER A 48 -0.84 -15.41 -1.78
CA SER A 48 -0.11 -14.43 -2.61
C SER A 48 0.90 -13.63 -1.78
N ALA A 49 0.48 -13.07 -0.65
CA ALA A 49 1.36 -12.32 0.24
C ALA A 49 2.49 -13.19 0.81
N MET A 50 2.21 -14.46 1.17
CA MET A 50 3.25 -15.43 1.54
C MET A 50 4.25 -15.64 0.40
N ARG A 51 3.77 -15.82 -0.84
CA ARG A 51 4.62 -16.03 -2.01
C ARG A 51 5.52 -14.83 -2.31
N TRP A 52 5.04 -13.60 -2.09
CA TRP A 52 5.82 -12.38 -2.31
C TRP A 52 6.89 -12.16 -1.24
N THR A 53 6.61 -12.55 0.00
CA THR A 53 7.42 -12.16 1.16
C THR A 53 8.25 -13.31 1.76
N GLY A 54 7.90 -14.56 1.47
CA GLY A 54 8.46 -15.74 2.16
C GLY A 54 7.99 -15.92 3.60
N ALA A 55 7.08 -15.06 4.10
CA ALA A 55 6.61 -15.11 5.47
C ALA A 55 5.69 -16.31 5.74
N SER A 56 5.63 -16.74 7.00
CA SER A 56 4.71 -17.80 7.43
C SER A 56 3.25 -17.37 7.30
N GLU A 57 2.35 -18.33 7.08
CA GLU A 57 0.91 -18.05 6.97
C GLU A 57 0.37 -17.31 8.20
N ARG A 58 0.82 -17.70 9.39
CA ARG A 58 0.43 -17.05 10.65
C ARG A 58 0.84 -15.57 10.66
N THR A 59 2.07 -15.29 10.23
CA THR A 59 2.59 -13.91 10.16
C THR A 59 1.77 -13.06 9.21
N VAL A 60 1.46 -13.58 8.03
CA VAL A 60 0.63 -12.88 7.04
C VAL A 60 -0.78 -12.64 7.58
N LYS A 61 -1.40 -13.63 8.22
CA LYS A 61 -2.72 -13.46 8.85
C LYS A 61 -2.73 -12.33 9.89
N TYR A 62 -1.66 -12.18 10.67
CA TYR A 62 -1.54 -11.05 11.60
C TYR A 62 -1.45 -9.68 10.92
N TRP A 63 -0.89 -9.61 9.71
CA TRP A 63 -0.87 -8.38 8.92
C TRP A 63 -2.25 -8.02 8.40
N PHE A 64 -2.96 -9.00 7.84
CA PHE A 64 -4.35 -8.79 7.38
C PHE A 64 -5.29 -8.43 8.54
N ALA A 65 -5.07 -8.98 9.73
CA ALA A 65 -5.84 -8.61 10.93
C ALA A 65 -5.44 -7.25 11.54
N GLY A 66 -4.35 -6.62 11.08
CA GLY A 66 -3.83 -5.39 11.68
C GLY A 66 -3.22 -5.57 13.09
N GLU A 67 -3.06 -6.80 13.57
CA GLU A 67 -2.48 -7.09 14.88
C GLU A 67 -0.96 -6.82 14.91
N ARG A 68 -0.29 -7.07 13.78
CA ARG A 68 1.15 -6.86 13.60
C ARG A 68 1.41 -6.25 12.24
N GLY A 69 2.50 -5.49 12.13
CA GLY A 69 2.95 -4.97 10.86
C GLY A 69 3.98 -5.90 10.21
N PRO A 70 4.13 -5.84 8.88
CA PRO A 70 5.29 -6.44 8.24
C PRO A 70 6.60 -5.84 8.80
N SER A 71 7.64 -6.66 8.93
CA SER A 71 8.98 -6.13 9.23
C SER A 71 9.54 -5.44 7.98
N GLY A 72 10.65 -4.70 8.12
CA GLY A 72 11.26 -3.96 7.02
C GLY A 72 11.47 -4.79 5.74
N ASP A 73 12.06 -5.99 5.86
CA ASP A 73 12.31 -6.86 4.70
C ASP A 73 11.02 -7.34 4.01
N HIS A 74 10.00 -7.68 4.82
CA HIS A 74 8.70 -8.10 4.31
C HIS A 74 7.97 -6.93 3.66
N LEU A 75 8.06 -5.74 4.25
CA LEU A 75 7.47 -4.51 3.71
C LEU A 75 8.09 -4.15 2.37
N VAL A 76 9.42 -4.21 2.24
CA VAL A 76 10.12 -3.98 0.97
C VAL A 76 9.66 -4.99 -0.10
N SER A 77 9.48 -6.25 0.30
CA SER A 77 8.99 -7.29 -0.61
C SER A 77 7.55 -7.03 -1.07
N LEU A 78 6.66 -6.63 -0.15
CA LEU A 78 5.29 -6.25 -0.47
C LEU A 78 5.23 -5.02 -1.38
N ALA A 79 5.95 -3.94 -1.05
CA ALA A 79 5.99 -2.71 -1.83
C ALA A 79 6.60 -2.90 -3.23
N ARG A 80 7.42 -3.94 -3.43
CA ARG A 80 7.91 -4.33 -4.76
C ARG A 80 6.82 -4.94 -5.65
N HIS A 81 5.78 -5.50 -5.05
CA HIS A 81 4.73 -6.25 -5.75
C HIS A 81 3.36 -5.55 -5.73
N SER A 82 3.16 -4.56 -4.85
CA SER A 82 1.91 -3.82 -4.70
C SER A 82 2.18 -2.32 -4.56
N ASP A 83 1.67 -1.57 -5.53
CA ASP A 83 1.67 -0.11 -5.50
C ASP A 83 0.79 0.42 -4.36
N VAL A 84 -0.30 -0.27 -4.02
CA VAL A 84 -1.19 0.10 -2.91
C VAL A 84 -0.43 0.10 -1.58
N VAL A 85 0.39 -0.93 -1.31
CA VAL A 85 1.24 -0.99 -0.11
C VAL A 85 2.29 0.12 -0.11
N LEU A 86 2.92 0.40 -1.25
CA LEU A 86 3.90 1.48 -1.38
C LEU A 86 3.26 2.85 -1.13
N ILE A 87 2.10 3.11 -1.71
CA ILE A 87 1.33 4.35 -1.55
C ILE A 87 0.95 4.54 -0.07
N ALA A 88 0.43 3.50 0.59
CA ALA A 88 0.10 3.57 2.01
C ALA A 88 1.32 3.88 2.88
N LEU A 89 2.47 3.28 2.58
CA LEU A 89 3.72 3.58 3.27
C LEU A 89 4.17 5.05 3.06
N LEU A 90 4.07 5.57 1.84
CA LEU A 90 4.41 6.96 1.53
C LEU A 90 3.45 7.95 2.18
N ALA A 91 2.16 7.61 2.25
CA ALA A 91 1.15 8.39 2.95
C ALA A 91 1.47 8.48 4.46
N LEU A 92 1.74 7.35 5.10
CA LEU A 92 2.17 7.30 6.51
C LEU A 92 3.47 8.09 6.76
N ALA A 93 4.39 8.08 5.79
CA ALA A 93 5.63 8.84 5.88
C ALA A 93 5.44 10.35 5.65
N GLY A 94 4.23 10.81 5.31
CA GLY A 94 3.96 12.19 4.92
C GLY A 94 4.66 12.60 3.63
N ARG A 95 4.95 11.64 2.75
CA ARG A 95 5.70 11.86 1.49
C ARG A 95 4.84 11.66 0.24
N LEU A 96 3.56 11.37 0.41
CA LEU A 96 2.62 11.32 -0.69
C LEU A 96 2.04 12.72 -0.91
N ILE A 97 2.30 13.28 -2.08
CA ILE A 97 1.68 14.53 -2.52
C ILE A 97 0.54 14.11 -3.44
N VAL A 98 -0.69 14.27 -2.97
CA VAL A 98 -1.88 14.12 -3.80
C VAL A 98 -2.11 15.47 -4.43
N GLU A 99 -1.83 15.61 -5.73
CA GLU A 99 -2.34 16.75 -6.47
C GLU A 99 -3.86 16.54 -6.51
N GLU A 100 -4.59 17.30 -5.70
CA GLU A 100 -6.04 17.43 -5.83
C GLU A 100 -6.29 17.78 -7.29
N ALA A 101 -6.84 16.83 -8.05
CA ALA A 101 -7.20 17.06 -9.42
C ALA A 101 -8.26 18.15 -9.39
N GLU A 102 -7.83 19.39 -9.63
CA GLU A 102 -8.69 20.56 -9.70
C GLU A 102 -9.94 20.18 -10.46
N ASP A 103 -11.07 20.25 -9.76
CA ASP A 103 -12.39 19.96 -10.26
C ASP A 103 -12.54 20.55 -11.66
N GLN A 104 -12.39 19.70 -12.66
CA GLN A 104 -12.88 19.89 -14.02
C GLN A 104 -14.41 19.79 -13.99
N GLN A 105 -15.03 20.64 -13.17
CA GLN A 105 -16.44 20.99 -13.23
C GLN A 105 -16.61 22.50 -13.03
N ARG A 106 -15.72 23.28 -13.67
CA ARG A 106 -16.07 24.63 -14.15
C ARG A 106 -16.51 24.50 -15.61
N ARG A 107 -17.79 24.14 -15.83
CA ARG A 107 -18.65 24.58 -16.94
C ARG A 107 -20.01 23.89 -16.89
#